data_AF-A0A730K437-F1
#
_entry.id   AF-A0A730K437-F1
#
_cell.length_a   1.000
_cell.length_b   1.000
_cell.length_c   1.000
_cell.angle_alpha   90.00
_cell.angle_beta   90.00
_cell.angle_gamma   90.00
#
_symmetry.space_group_name_H-M   'P 1'
#
loop_
_entity.id
_entity.type
_entity.pdbx_description
1 polymer ?
#
loop_
_entity_poly.entity_id
_entity_poly.type
_entity_poly.pdbx_seq_one_letter_code
_entity_poly.pdbx_strand_id
1 'polypeptide(L)'
;MSETIDKALDAVKSVTTEPVVKAVNQRLSNPFFLCFISSWVLCNWDRVLLLLFSFSLDIEQRIEKIKALPSNSVFFGISIPHTHTFWYPFVASIIFVVGTPFISYVVDVIQNGVLTKKSTNDSKRKQSALDLKIEEINKNVEYEYADAKARLNAERANKAIEYDTNALEDKYNNAQIKLRDINELIKEKGKEVQTVTNSYYNAIDSISKVRTELELKEKELMDLNAKIITNQNKLDAINQEISKNTLPFARPTLGSSGFQGLGLSSAESTWPGENLAKLHWGIPGANWPGLIPASLQTANDLASGLIPVNHPNNDINKNK
;
A
#
# COMPACT_ATOMS: atom_id res chain seq x y z
N MET A 1 -53.42 -73.45 50.08
CA MET A 1 -52.59 -74.67 49.93
C MET A 1 -51.21 -74.36 49.31
N SER A 2 -51.10 -73.49 48.30
CA SER A 2 -49.78 -73.04 47.77
C SER A 2 -48.93 -72.34 48.84
N GLU A 3 -49.52 -71.39 49.58
CA GLU A 3 -48.79 -70.57 50.55
C GLU A 3 -48.15 -71.35 51.72
N THR A 4 -48.76 -72.48 52.09
CA THR A 4 -48.22 -73.41 53.10
C THR A 4 -47.08 -74.27 52.56
N ILE A 5 -47.10 -74.59 51.26
CA ILE A 5 -46.02 -75.33 50.58
C ILE A 5 -44.82 -74.41 50.38
N ASP A 6 -45.06 -73.15 49.98
CA ASP A 6 -44.00 -72.15 49.79
C ASP A 6 -43.30 -71.81 51.12
N LYS A 7 -44.06 -71.64 52.22
CA LYS A 7 -43.48 -71.48 53.57
C LYS A 7 -42.71 -72.72 54.05
N ALA A 8 -43.17 -73.92 53.74
CA ALA A 8 -42.45 -75.14 54.08
C ALA A 8 -41.18 -75.30 53.24
N LEU A 9 -41.23 -74.94 51.96
CA LEU A 9 -40.09 -74.94 51.05
C LEU A 9 -39.03 -73.91 51.49
N ASP A 10 -39.44 -72.70 51.86
CA ASP A 10 -38.55 -71.66 52.37
C ASP A 10 -37.97 -72.00 53.76
N ALA A 11 -38.76 -72.64 54.63
CA ALA A 11 -38.26 -73.18 55.89
C ALA A 11 -37.23 -74.30 55.66
N VAL A 12 -37.48 -75.22 54.73
CA VAL A 12 -36.51 -76.27 54.37
C VAL A 12 -35.27 -75.66 53.73
N LYS A 13 -35.43 -74.67 52.84
CA LYS A 13 -34.32 -73.98 52.16
C LYS A 13 -33.45 -73.21 53.15
N SER A 14 -34.05 -72.48 54.08
CA SER A 14 -33.33 -71.73 55.13
C SER A 14 -32.65 -72.64 56.15
N VAL A 15 -33.23 -73.80 56.46
CA VAL A 15 -32.64 -74.78 57.41
C VAL A 15 -31.56 -75.65 56.77
N THR A 16 -31.67 -75.99 55.48
CA THR A 16 -30.76 -76.96 54.84
C THR A 16 -29.80 -76.34 53.83
N THR A 17 -30.24 -75.41 52.99
CA THR A 17 -29.41 -74.91 51.87
C THR A 17 -28.58 -73.70 52.25
N GLU A 18 -29.11 -72.76 53.04
CA GLU A 18 -28.36 -71.56 53.45
C GLU A 18 -27.12 -71.86 54.30
N PRO A 19 -27.16 -72.77 55.30
CA PRO A 19 -25.98 -73.11 56.08
C PRO A 19 -24.89 -73.78 55.24
N VAL A 20 -25.31 -74.61 54.28
CA VAL A 20 -24.38 -75.29 53.35
C VAL A 20 -23.75 -74.29 52.40
N VAL A 21 -24.52 -73.39 51.80
CA VAL A 21 -24.00 -72.33 50.92
C VAL A 21 -23.07 -71.39 51.69
N LYS A 22 -23.42 -71.00 52.92
CA LYS A 22 -22.55 -70.17 53.77
C LYS A 22 -21.26 -70.90 54.15
N ALA A 23 -21.31 -72.18 54.49
CA ALA A 23 -20.13 -72.98 54.80
C ALA A 23 -19.23 -73.19 53.57
N VAL A 24 -19.82 -73.42 52.40
CA VAL A 24 -19.09 -73.54 51.13
C VAL A 24 -18.46 -72.20 50.76
N ASN A 25 -19.21 -71.09 50.85
CA ASN A 25 -18.69 -69.77 50.54
C ASN A 25 -17.55 -69.37 51.51
N GLN A 26 -17.69 -69.66 52.81
CA GLN A 26 -16.62 -69.42 53.79
C GLN A 26 -15.35 -70.22 53.50
N ARG A 27 -15.49 -71.46 52.98
CA ARG A 27 -14.34 -72.29 52.59
C ARG A 27 -13.74 -71.85 51.25
N LEU A 28 -14.55 -71.46 50.28
CA LEU A 28 -14.10 -70.93 48.98
C LEU A 28 -13.45 -69.54 49.10
N SER A 29 -13.83 -68.76 50.10
CA SER A 29 -13.14 -67.50 50.44
C SER A 29 -11.71 -67.72 50.95
N ASN A 30 -11.33 -68.95 51.32
CA ASN A 30 -9.94 -69.28 51.62
C ASN A 30 -9.18 -69.54 50.31
N PRO A 31 -8.20 -68.71 49.94
CA PRO A 31 -7.44 -68.88 48.70
C PRO A 31 -6.75 -70.24 48.61
N PHE A 32 -6.35 -70.82 49.74
CA PHE A 32 -5.76 -72.16 49.78
C PHE A 32 -6.73 -73.24 49.31
N PHE A 33 -7.99 -73.16 49.70
CA PHE A 33 -8.98 -74.17 49.35
C PHE A 33 -9.30 -74.13 47.86
N LEU A 34 -9.41 -72.93 47.28
CA LEU A 34 -9.60 -72.76 45.83
C LEU A 34 -8.38 -73.26 45.04
N CYS A 35 -7.17 -72.87 45.44
CA CYS A 35 -5.94 -73.38 44.85
C CYS A 35 -5.81 -74.91 45.00
N PHE A 36 -6.27 -75.49 46.12
CA PHE A 36 -6.26 -76.93 46.34
C PHE A 36 -7.23 -77.66 45.43
N ILE A 37 -8.47 -77.18 45.29
CA ILE A 37 -9.43 -77.77 44.33
C ILE A 37 -8.89 -77.65 42.91
N SER A 38 -8.41 -76.46 42.50
CA SER A 38 -7.84 -76.27 41.17
C SER A 38 -6.64 -77.17 40.93
N SER A 39 -5.73 -77.29 41.90
CA SER A 39 -4.59 -78.18 41.81
C SER A 39 -4.99 -79.65 41.80
N TRP A 40 -6.05 -80.02 42.53
CA TRP A 40 -6.57 -81.38 42.53
C TRP A 40 -7.11 -81.78 41.17
N VAL A 41 -7.90 -80.88 40.56
CA VAL A 41 -8.42 -81.05 39.20
C VAL A 41 -7.29 -81.12 38.19
N LEU A 42 -6.27 -80.25 38.29
CA LEU A 42 -5.12 -80.26 37.38
C LEU A 42 -4.25 -81.52 37.52
N CYS A 43 -3.92 -81.95 38.74
CA CYS A 43 -3.11 -83.15 38.97
C CYS A 43 -3.85 -84.44 38.67
N ASN A 44 -5.19 -84.45 38.79
CA ASN A 44 -6.04 -85.60 38.50
C ASN A 44 -6.85 -85.40 37.21
N TRP A 45 -6.33 -84.60 36.26
CA TRP A 45 -7.09 -84.21 35.07
C TRP A 45 -7.59 -85.42 34.28
N ASP A 46 -6.80 -86.49 34.17
CA ASP A 46 -7.17 -87.73 33.50
C ASP A 46 -8.42 -88.38 34.14
N ARG A 47 -8.46 -88.47 35.47
CA ARG A 47 -9.61 -89.01 36.22
C ARG A 47 -10.84 -88.11 36.09
N VAL A 48 -10.62 -86.79 36.12
CA VAL A 48 -11.68 -85.79 35.95
C VAL A 48 -12.26 -85.87 34.54
N LEU A 49 -11.42 -85.98 33.50
CA LEU A 49 -11.87 -86.11 32.12
C LEU A 49 -12.57 -87.46 31.87
N LEU A 50 -12.05 -88.56 32.41
CA LEU A 50 -12.74 -89.86 32.32
C LEU A 50 -14.11 -89.83 33.01
N LEU A 51 -14.23 -89.12 34.12
CA LEU A 51 -15.51 -88.96 34.81
C LEU A 51 -16.48 -88.06 34.02
N LEU A 52 -16.01 -86.92 33.50
CA LEU A 52 -16.84 -85.92 32.80
C LEU A 52 -17.17 -86.30 31.36
N PHE A 53 -16.22 -86.83 30.58
CA PHE A 53 -16.33 -86.96 29.12
C PHE A 53 -16.55 -88.40 28.63
N SER A 54 -16.49 -89.41 29.50
CA SER A 54 -16.72 -90.81 29.11
C SER A 54 -18.22 -91.15 28.99
N PHE A 55 -18.98 -90.38 28.21
CA PHE A 55 -20.45 -90.48 28.09
C PHE A 55 -20.97 -91.85 27.64
N SER A 56 -20.13 -92.68 27.03
CA SER A 56 -20.48 -94.01 26.49
C SER A 56 -20.43 -95.17 27.50
N LEU A 57 -19.92 -94.95 28.71
CA LEU A 57 -19.87 -95.98 29.76
C LEU A 57 -20.87 -95.69 30.88
N ASP A 58 -21.47 -96.74 31.45
CA ASP A 58 -22.26 -96.61 32.67
C ASP A 58 -21.39 -96.14 33.84
N ILE A 59 -22.01 -95.42 34.80
CA ILE A 59 -21.30 -94.79 35.93
C ILE A 59 -20.46 -95.82 36.71
N GLU A 60 -20.97 -97.05 36.86
CA GLU A 60 -20.27 -98.13 37.55
C GLU A 60 -18.97 -98.54 36.84
N GLN A 61 -19.00 -98.64 35.51
CA GLN A 61 -17.83 -98.98 34.69
C GLN A 61 -16.79 -97.84 34.69
N ARG A 62 -17.23 -96.57 34.77
CA ARG A 62 -16.32 -95.42 34.92
C ARG A 62 -15.58 -95.47 36.25
N ILE A 63 -16.28 -95.78 37.34
CA ILE A 63 -15.69 -95.88 38.68
C ILE A 63 -14.68 -97.03 38.73
N GLU A 64 -14.98 -98.17 38.11
CA GLU A 64 -14.06 -99.31 38.04
C GLU A 64 -12.78 -98.96 37.27
N LYS A 65 -12.89 -98.28 36.13
CA LYS A 65 -11.73 -97.78 35.38
C LYS A 65 -10.90 -96.77 36.16
N ILE A 66 -11.54 -95.86 36.91
CA ILE A 66 -10.83 -94.91 37.77
C ILE A 66 -10.09 -95.63 38.91
N LYS A 67 -10.68 -96.70 39.48
CA LYS A 67 -10.03 -97.52 40.52
C LYS A 67 -8.85 -98.32 39.98
N ALA A 68 -8.91 -98.76 38.72
CA ALA A 68 -7.84 -99.49 38.05
C ALA A 68 -6.62 -98.62 37.71
N LEU A 69 -6.75 -97.29 37.72
CA LEU A 69 -5.63 -96.40 37.49
C LEU A 69 -4.64 -96.42 38.67
N PRO A 70 -3.32 -96.48 38.40
CA PRO A 70 -2.32 -96.52 39.45
C PRO A 70 -2.44 -95.26 40.31
N SER A 71 -2.71 -95.46 41.60
CA SER A 71 -2.86 -94.38 42.59
C SER A 71 -1.62 -94.18 43.46
N ASN A 72 -0.64 -95.06 43.32
CA ASN A 72 0.57 -95.10 44.12
C ASN A 72 1.76 -94.72 43.24
N SER A 73 2.51 -93.72 43.65
CA SER A 73 3.85 -93.46 43.13
C SER A 73 4.89 -93.97 44.12
N VAL A 74 5.91 -94.64 43.62
CA VAL A 74 7.10 -94.95 44.41
C VAL A 74 7.96 -93.69 44.43
N PHE A 75 8.03 -93.03 45.59
CA PHE A 75 8.85 -91.84 45.78
C PHE A 75 10.00 -92.20 46.70
N PHE A 76 11.24 -92.07 46.24
CA PHE A 76 12.46 -92.46 46.98
C PHE A 76 12.43 -93.89 47.55
N GLY A 77 11.89 -94.86 46.81
CA GLY A 77 11.83 -96.27 47.23
C GLY A 77 10.76 -96.58 48.27
N ILE A 78 10.00 -95.59 48.74
CA ILE A 78 8.86 -95.76 49.66
C ILE A 78 7.58 -95.65 48.83
N SER A 79 6.76 -96.69 48.85
CA SER A 79 5.42 -96.67 48.27
C SER A 79 4.50 -95.92 49.22
N ILE A 80 4.27 -94.63 48.95
CA ILE A 80 3.32 -93.83 49.72
C ILE A 80 1.93 -94.02 49.08
N PRO A 81 0.95 -94.57 49.81
CA PRO A 81 -0.40 -94.74 49.29
C PRO A 81 -1.04 -93.38 49.00
N HIS A 82 -1.81 -93.29 47.90
CA HIS A 82 -2.61 -92.11 47.51
C HIS A 82 -1.82 -90.82 47.18
N THR A 83 -0.54 -90.94 46.81
CA THR A 83 0.32 -89.77 46.52
C THR A 83 -0.23 -88.87 45.41
N HIS A 84 -0.77 -89.44 44.33
CA HIS A 84 -1.32 -88.68 43.21
C HIS A 84 -2.65 -87.98 43.55
N THR A 85 -3.44 -88.56 44.45
CA THR A 85 -4.80 -88.10 44.74
C THR A 85 -4.83 -87.00 45.79
N PHE A 86 -3.88 -86.99 46.72
CA PHE A 86 -3.87 -86.03 47.83
C PHE A 86 -2.59 -85.21 47.93
N TRP A 87 -1.43 -85.86 47.96
CA TRP A 87 -0.16 -85.18 48.23
C TRP A 87 0.29 -84.25 47.11
N TYR A 88 0.19 -84.66 45.84
CA TYR A 88 0.53 -83.77 44.72
C TYR A 88 -0.38 -82.54 44.64
N PRO A 89 -1.72 -82.65 44.69
CA PRO A 89 -2.60 -81.50 44.81
C PRO A 89 -2.28 -80.59 46.01
N PHE A 90 -1.91 -81.16 47.16
CA PHE A 90 -1.60 -80.41 48.37
C PHE A 90 -0.30 -79.61 48.24
N VAL A 91 0.76 -80.22 47.72
CA VAL A 91 2.04 -79.51 47.52
C VAL A 91 1.90 -78.44 46.43
N ALA A 92 1.24 -78.78 45.32
CA ALA A 92 1.02 -77.82 44.25
C ALA A 92 0.07 -76.69 44.67
N SER A 93 -0.89 -76.91 45.58
CA SER A 93 -1.70 -75.81 46.13
C SER A 93 -0.90 -74.86 47.01
N ILE A 94 0.07 -75.36 47.81
CA ILE A 94 1.00 -74.50 48.55
C ILE A 94 1.82 -73.65 47.56
N ILE A 95 2.34 -74.27 46.50
CA ILE A 95 3.10 -73.56 45.45
C ILE A 95 2.22 -72.52 44.77
N PHE A 96 0.97 -72.82 44.44
CA PHE A 96 0.07 -71.84 43.83
C PHE A 96 -0.25 -70.68 44.77
N VAL A 97 -0.58 -70.94 46.03
CA VAL A 97 -0.89 -69.87 47.01
C VAL A 97 0.30 -68.93 47.21
N VAL A 98 1.51 -69.48 47.29
CA VAL A 98 2.74 -68.68 47.40
C VAL A 98 3.10 -68.02 46.07
N GLY A 99 2.85 -68.68 44.94
CA GLY A 99 3.22 -68.23 43.59
C GLY A 99 2.30 -67.15 43.01
N THR A 100 1.00 -67.19 43.32
CA THR A 100 0.00 -66.23 42.85
C THR A 100 0.41 -64.76 43.08
N PRO A 101 0.83 -64.31 44.27
CA PRO A 101 1.24 -62.92 44.47
C PRO A 101 2.42 -62.50 43.58
N PHE A 102 3.35 -63.41 43.25
CA PHE A 102 4.45 -63.10 42.35
C PHE A 102 3.98 -62.96 40.89
N ILE A 103 3.05 -63.81 40.46
CA ILE A 103 2.46 -63.70 39.11
C ILE A 103 1.68 -62.37 39.00
N SER A 104 0.87 -62.03 40.00
CA SER A 104 0.16 -60.74 40.06
C SER A 104 1.14 -59.57 40.00
N TYR A 105 2.23 -59.61 40.76
CA TYR A 105 3.26 -58.57 40.72
C TYR A 105 3.90 -58.42 39.32
N VAL A 106 4.23 -59.53 38.65
CA VAL A 106 4.79 -59.48 37.29
C VAL A 106 3.80 -58.87 36.30
N VAL A 107 2.51 -59.25 36.39
CA VAL A 107 1.45 -58.67 35.56
C VAL A 107 1.32 -57.17 35.81
N ASP A 108 1.33 -56.74 37.08
CA ASP A 108 1.24 -55.32 37.45
C ASP A 108 2.44 -54.54 36.92
N VAL A 109 3.66 -55.07 37.01
CA VAL A 109 4.87 -54.42 36.46
C VAL A 109 4.76 -54.26 34.96
N ILE A 110 4.29 -55.28 34.24
CA ILE A 110 4.09 -55.21 32.78
C ILE A 110 3.02 -54.17 32.43
N GLN A 111 1.88 -54.20 33.10
CA GLN A 111 0.76 -53.28 32.85
C GLN A 111 1.17 -51.82 33.15
N ASN A 112 1.83 -51.58 34.28
CA ASN A 112 2.32 -50.26 34.67
C ASN A 112 3.42 -49.76 33.71
N GLY A 113 4.29 -50.65 33.22
CA GLY A 113 5.28 -50.31 32.19
C GLY A 113 4.65 -49.84 30.87
N VAL A 114 3.53 -50.46 30.46
CA VAL A 114 2.79 -50.04 29.27
C VAL A 114 2.05 -48.72 29.51
N LEU A 115 1.40 -48.56 30.66
CA LEU A 115 0.67 -47.33 31.01
C LEU A 115 1.58 -46.11 31.09
N THR A 116 2.76 -46.26 31.70
CA THR A 116 3.77 -45.18 31.80
C THR A 116 4.32 -44.78 30.43
N LYS A 117 4.62 -45.75 29.55
CA LYS A 117 5.03 -45.47 28.15
C LYS A 117 3.93 -44.78 27.34
N LYS A 118 2.68 -45.20 27.52
CA LYS A 118 1.54 -44.55 26.86
C LYS A 118 1.35 -43.11 27.34
N SER A 119 1.36 -42.89 28.66
CA SER A 119 1.22 -41.57 29.27
C SER A 119 2.31 -40.60 28.82
N THR A 120 3.56 -41.04 28.80
CA THR A 120 4.69 -40.22 28.34
C THR A 120 4.59 -39.89 26.84
N ASN A 121 4.18 -40.84 26.00
CA ASN A 121 3.96 -40.58 24.58
C ASN A 121 2.78 -39.60 24.34
N ASP A 122 1.68 -39.76 25.08
CA ASP A 122 0.53 -38.85 25.00
C ASP A 122 0.89 -37.44 25.48
N SER A 123 1.72 -37.31 26.53
CA SER A 123 2.24 -36.02 26.98
C SER A 123 3.11 -35.36 25.91
N LYS A 124 4.02 -36.11 25.26
CA LYS A 124 4.82 -35.59 24.14
C LYS A 124 3.94 -35.13 22.98
N ARG A 125 2.91 -35.90 22.61
CA ARG A 125 1.95 -35.52 21.56
C ARG A 125 1.20 -34.23 21.89
N LYS A 126 0.76 -34.08 23.15
CA LYS A 126 0.11 -32.84 23.62
C LYS A 126 1.07 -31.66 23.57
N GLN A 127 2.33 -31.85 23.95
CA GLN A 127 3.35 -30.80 23.90
C GLN A 127 3.61 -30.37 22.46
N SER A 128 3.83 -31.31 21.53
CA SER A 128 4.01 -30.98 20.11
C SER A 128 2.79 -30.28 19.51
N ALA A 129 1.57 -30.64 19.92
CA ALA A 129 0.37 -29.94 19.49
C ALA A 129 0.26 -28.50 20.03
N LEU A 130 0.76 -28.24 21.24
CA LEU A 130 0.84 -26.87 21.78
C LEU A 130 1.93 -26.07 21.08
N ASP A 131 3.10 -26.67 20.82
CA ASP A 131 4.20 -26.03 20.11
C ASP A 131 3.77 -25.59 18.70
N LEU A 132 3.03 -26.45 17.98
CA LEU A 132 2.46 -26.12 16.68
C LEU A 132 1.46 -24.95 16.76
N LYS A 133 0.63 -24.89 17.80
CA LYS A 133 -0.29 -23.75 18.01
C LYS A 133 0.45 -22.46 18.32
N ILE A 134 1.53 -22.53 19.10
CA ILE A 134 2.37 -21.37 19.38
C ILE A 134 3.01 -20.86 18.09
N GLU A 135 3.52 -21.76 17.25
CA GLU A 135 4.08 -21.40 15.94
C GLU A 135 3.03 -20.76 15.02
N GLU A 136 1.81 -21.31 14.98
CA GLU A 136 0.68 -20.77 14.21
C GLU A 136 0.31 -19.36 14.68
N ILE A 137 0.18 -19.14 16.00
CA ILE A 137 -0.11 -17.83 16.58
C ILE A 137 1.01 -16.84 16.23
N ASN A 138 2.28 -17.22 16.37
CA ASN A 138 3.42 -16.35 16.06
C ASN A 138 3.42 -15.94 14.59
N LYS A 139 3.17 -16.88 13.67
CA LYS A 139 3.02 -16.57 12.24
C LYS A 139 1.85 -15.63 12.00
N ASN A 140 0.70 -15.85 12.63
CA ASN A 140 -0.47 -14.98 12.48
C ASN A 140 -0.17 -13.54 12.97
N VAL A 141 0.50 -13.40 14.11
CA VAL A 141 0.93 -12.09 14.63
C VAL A 141 1.91 -11.40 13.68
N GLU A 142 2.84 -12.14 13.09
CA GLU A 142 3.76 -11.60 12.09
C GLU A 142 3.03 -11.12 10.82
N TYR A 143 2.04 -11.89 10.35
CA TYR A 143 1.18 -11.49 9.23
C TYR A 143 0.36 -10.24 9.54
N GLU A 144 -0.27 -10.17 10.72
CA GLU A 144 -1.05 -9.00 11.14
C GLU A 144 -0.16 -7.75 11.28
N TYR A 145 1.06 -7.91 11.82
CA TYR A 145 2.03 -6.82 11.90
C TYR A 145 2.48 -6.34 10.52
N ALA A 146 2.77 -7.27 9.60
CA ALA A 146 3.14 -6.94 8.23
C ALA A 146 2.00 -6.22 7.49
N ASP A 147 0.75 -6.68 7.64
CA ASP A 147 -0.43 -6.03 7.05
C ASP A 147 -0.66 -4.64 7.65
N ALA A 148 -0.60 -4.49 8.97
CA ALA A 148 -0.74 -3.20 9.63
C ALA A 148 0.35 -2.21 9.18
N LYS A 149 1.60 -2.67 9.02
CA LYS A 149 2.70 -1.85 8.51
C LYS A 149 2.47 -1.46 7.04
N ALA A 150 1.99 -2.37 6.21
CA ALA A 150 1.65 -2.09 4.82
C ALA A 150 0.52 -1.05 4.71
N ARG A 151 -0.53 -1.18 5.53
CA ARG A 151 -1.64 -0.21 5.61
C ARG A 151 -1.17 1.17 6.04
N LEU A 152 -0.32 1.26 7.08
CA LEU A 152 0.23 2.54 7.56
C LEU A 152 1.09 3.22 6.48
N ASN A 153 1.92 2.44 5.77
CA ASN A 153 2.71 2.97 4.65
C ASN A 153 1.82 3.45 3.50
N ALA A 154 0.76 2.71 3.16
CA ALA A 154 -0.22 3.15 2.17
C ALA A 154 -0.94 4.44 2.61
N GLU A 155 -1.33 4.55 3.88
CA GLU A 155 -1.95 5.77 4.42
C GLU A 155 -1.00 6.97 4.38
N ARG A 156 0.30 6.78 4.70
CA ARG A 156 1.32 7.84 4.56
C ARG A 156 1.50 8.26 3.10
N ALA A 157 1.55 7.31 2.17
CA ALA A 157 1.65 7.60 0.75
C ALA A 157 0.41 8.37 0.27
N ASN A 158 -0.79 7.97 0.68
CA ASN A 158 -2.03 8.68 0.34
C ASN A 158 -2.06 10.10 0.90
N LYS A 159 -1.63 10.31 2.16
CA LYS A 159 -1.52 11.66 2.74
C LYS A 159 -0.50 12.51 2.01
N ALA A 160 0.63 11.94 1.59
CA ALA A 160 1.63 12.66 0.79
C ALA A 160 1.04 13.11 -0.56
N ILE A 161 0.32 12.22 -1.24
CA ILE A 161 -0.41 12.55 -2.48
C ILE A 161 -1.43 13.67 -2.22
N GLU A 162 -2.19 13.60 -1.12
CA GLU A 162 -3.18 14.63 -0.76
C GLU A 162 -2.55 16.02 -0.54
N TYR A 163 -1.41 16.08 0.16
CA TYR A 163 -0.66 17.33 0.31
C TYR A 163 -0.14 17.87 -1.02
N ASP A 164 0.39 17.00 -1.88
CA ASP A 164 0.88 17.38 -3.21
C ASP A 164 -0.27 17.86 -4.11
N THR A 165 -1.45 17.23 -4.06
CA THR A 165 -2.62 17.67 -4.81
C THR A 165 -3.14 19.02 -4.34
N ASN A 166 -3.18 19.26 -3.03
CA ASN A 166 -3.60 20.56 -2.48
C ASN A 166 -2.61 21.66 -2.87
N ALA A 167 -1.30 21.39 -2.79
CA ALA A 167 -0.27 22.34 -3.22
C ALA A 167 -0.34 22.63 -4.74
N LEU A 168 -0.73 21.64 -5.54
CA LEU A 168 -0.93 21.81 -6.98
C LEU A 168 -2.20 22.62 -7.28
N GLU A 169 -3.28 22.39 -6.55
CA GLU A 169 -4.52 23.15 -6.64
C GLU A 169 -4.30 24.64 -6.29
N ASP A 170 -3.55 24.93 -5.22
CA ASP A 170 -3.17 26.30 -4.86
C ASP A 170 -2.37 26.99 -5.98
N LYS A 171 -1.41 26.27 -6.60
CA LYS A 171 -0.66 26.78 -7.75
C LYS A 171 -1.56 27.04 -8.95
N TYR A 172 -2.51 26.17 -9.21
CA TYR A 172 -3.48 26.32 -10.30
C TYR A 172 -4.38 27.54 -10.08
N ASN A 173 -4.94 27.68 -8.88
CA ASN A 173 -5.78 28.82 -8.49
C ASN A 173 -5.00 30.15 -8.61
N ASN A 174 -3.74 30.18 -8.16
CA ASN A 174 -2.88 31.35 -8.31
C ASN A 174 -2.58 31.66 -9.79
N ALA A 175 -2.30 30.65 -10.61
CA ALA A 175 -2.11 30.82 -12.05
C ALA A 175 -3.38 31.37 -12.73
N GLN A 176 -4.57 30.92 -12.32
CA GLN A 176 -5.84 31.41 -12.82
C GLN A 176 -6.09 32.88 -12.46
N ILE A 177 -5.76 33.29 -11.23
CA ILE A 177 -5.81 34.70 -10.81
C ILE A 177 -4.88 35.55 -11.67
N LYS A 178 -3.63 35.12 -11.87
CA LYS A 178 -2.67 35.83 -12.73
C LYS A 178 -3.14 35.95 -14.17
N LEU A 179 -3.77 34.91 -14.73
CA LEU A 179 -4.34 34.96 -16.07
C LEU A 179 -5.47 35.99 -16.17
N ARG A 180 -6.33 36.07 -15.15
CA ARG A 180 -7.39 37.08 -15.09
C ARG A 180 -6.82 38.50 -15.05
N ASP A 181 -5.81 38.72 -14.21
CA ASP A 181 -5.19 40.05 -14.06
C ASP A 181 -4.44 40.46 -15.35
N ILE A 182 -3.76 39.53 -16.02
CA ILE A 182 -3.14 39.77 -17.34
C ILE A 182 -4.20 40.12 -18.39
N ASN A 183 -5.35 39.43 -18.38
CA ASN A 183 -6.42 39.71 -19.33
C ASN A 183 -7.06 41.08 -19.11
N GLU A 184 -7.20 41.52 -17.85
CA GLU A 184 -7.62 42.88 -17.50
C GLU A 184 -6.61 43.92 -18.01
N LEU A 185 -5.31 43.66 -17.83
CA LEU A 185 -4.23 44.53 -18.32
C LEU A 185 -4.20 44.62 -19.85
N ILE A 186 -4.39 43.49 -20.56
CA ILE A 186 -4.52 43.47 -22.02
C ILE A 186 -5.71 44.33 -22.47
N LYS A 187 -6.85 44.23 -21.78
CA LYS A 187 -8.05 45.02 -22.09
C LYS A 187 -7.82 46.52 -21.87
N GLU A 188 -7.12 46.88 -20.80
CA GLU A 188 -6.74 48.27 -20.52
C GLU A 188 -5.80 48.81 -21.60
N LYS A 189 -4.73 48.08 -21.92
CA LYS A 189 -3.79 48.45 -22.98
C LYS A 189 -4.45 48.52 -24.36
N GLY A 190 -5.42 47.65 -24.63
CA GLY A 190 -6.25 47.72 -25.85
C GLY A 190 -7.04 49.04 -25.94
N LYS A 191 -7.60 49.52 -24.83
CA LYS A 191 -8.27 50.83 -24.79
C LYS A 191 -7.28 51.99 -24.99
N GLU A 192 -6.12 51.93 -24.35
CA GLU A 192 -5.06 52.93 -24.50
C GLU A 192 -4.62 53.04 -25.97
N VAL A 193 -4.31 51.90 -26.60
CA VAL A 193 -3.98 51.84 -28.04
C VAL A 193 -5.10 52.43 -28.90
N GLN A 194 -6.37 52.14 -28.60
CA GLN A 194 -7.51 52.72 -29.32
C GLN A 194 -7.55 54.25 -29.16
N THR A 195 -7.34 54.78 -27.96
CA THR A 195 -7.32 56.24 -27.73
C THR A 195 -6.17 56.93 -28.46
N VAL A 196 -4.97 56.33 -28.42
CA VAL A 196 -3.80 56.83 -29.16
C VAL A 196 -4.07 56.80 -30.66
N THR A 197 -4.65 55.71 -31.18
CA THR A 197 -5.01 55.56 -32.60
C THR A 197 -6.01 56.63 -33.04
N ASN A 198 -7.05 56.89 -32.24
CA ASN A 198 -8.02 57.94 -32.52
C ASN A 198 -7.36 59.32 -32.51
N SER A 199 -6.49 59.60 -31.53
CA SER A 199 -5.74 60.86 -31.47
C SER A 199 -4.82 61.07 -32.68
N TYR A 200 -4.19 59.99 -33.16
CA TYR A 200 -3.34 59.98 -34.33
C TYR A 200 -4.13 60.31 -35.61
N TYR A 201 -5.29 59.68 -35.81
CA TYR A 201 -6.17 60.00 -36.94
C TYR A 201 -6.67 61.46 -36.91
N ASN A 202 -7.03 61.97 -35.74
CA ASN A 202 -7.42 63.38 -35.58
C ASN A 202 -6.26 64.33 -35.89
N ALA A 203 -5.02 63.98 -35.50
CA ALA A 203 -3.84 64.75 -35.83
C ALA A 203 -3.54 64.73 -37.34
N ILE A 204 -3.68 63.56 -38.00
CA ILE A 204 -3.56 63.46 -39.46
C ILE A 204 -4.60 64.34 -40.17
N ASP A 205 -5.85 64.33 -39.71
CA ASP A 205 -6.92 65.17 -40.28
C ASP A 205 -6.63 66.67 -40.07
N SER A 206 -6.07 67.04 -38.92
CA SER A 206 -5.65 68.42 -38.67
C SER A 206 -4.48 68.83 -39.59
N ILE A 207 -3.51 67.94 -39.79
CA ILE A 207 -2.38 68.15 -40.71
C ILE A 207 -2.88 68.29 -42.16
N SER A 208 -3.86 67.49 -42.58
CA SER A 208 -4.41 67.58 -43.94
C SER A 208 -5.11 68.92 -44.17
N LYS A 209 -5.89 69.42 -43.20
CA LYS A 209 -6.51 70.75 -43.24
C LYS A 209 -5.47 71.86 -43.35
N VAL A 210 -4.47 71.87 -42.46
CA VAL A 210 -3.39 72.87 -42.50
C VAL A 210 -2.65 72.83 -43.84
N ARG A 211 -2.40 71.64 -44.40
CA ARG A 211 -1.79 71.50 -45.72
C ARG A 211 -2.65 72.14 -46.82
N THR A 212 -3.96 71.93 -46.82
CA THR A 212 -4.85 72.57 -47.79
C THR A 212 -4.91 74.09 -47.64
N GLU A 213 -4.90 74.60 -46.41
CA GLU A 213 -4.84 76.04 -46.14
C GLU A 213 -3.51 76.64 -46.62
N LEU A 214 -2.40 75.94 -46.40
CA LEU A 214 -1.07 76.32 -46.87
C LEU A 214 -1.02 76.40 -48.40
N GLU A 215 -1.53 75.38 -49.10
CA GLU A 215 -1.61 75.34 -50.57
C GLU A 215 -2.48 76.49 -51.13
N LEU A 216 -3.56 76.86 -50.43
CA LEU A 216 -4.39 78.00 -50.80
C LEU A 216 -3.64 79.32 -50.60
N LYS A 217 -2.96 79.49 -49.46
CA LYS A 217 -2.14 80.68 -49.16
C LYS A 217 -0.96 80.82 -50.14
N GLU A 218 -0.36 79.72 -50.56
CA GLU A 218 0.69 79.72 -51.58
C GLU A 218 0.15 80.23 -52.93
N LYS A 219 -1.04 79.80 -53.35
CA LYS A 219 -1.71 80.32 -54.55
C LYS A 219 -2.04 81.81 -54.44
N GLU A 220 -2.55 82.26 -53.30
CA GLU A 220 -2.80 83.69 -53.04
C GLU A 220 -1.50 84.51 -53.15
N LEU A 221 -0.40 84.04 -52.57
CA LEU A 221 0.91 84.67 -52.67
C LEU A 221 1.43 84.71 -54.11
N MET A 222 1.24 83.63 -54.89
CA MET A 222 1.60 83.61 -56.31
C MET A 222 0.81 84.65 -57.12
N ASP A 223 -0.51 84.77 -56.89
CA ASP A 223 -1.35 85.78 -57.53
C ASP A 223 -0.94 87.21 -57.13
N LEU A 224 -0.67 87.44 -55.84
CA LEU A 224 -0.23 88.72 -55.32
C LEU A 224 1.14 89.10 -55.89
N ASN A 225 2.07 88.14 -56.00
CA ASN A 225 3.38 88.33 -56.61
C ASN A 225 3.26 88.66 -58.10
N ALA A 226 2.38 87.99 -58.85
CA ALA A 226 2.08 88.32 -60.24
C ALA A 226 1.53 89.76 -60.38
N LYS A 227 0.66 90.20 -59.46
CA LYS A 227 0.18 91.59 -59.38
C LYS A 227 1.30 92.59 -59.08
N ILE A 228 2.23 92.26 -58.18
CA ILE A 228 3.40 93.10 -57.91
C ILE A 228 4.26 93.25 -59.18
N ILE A 229 4.57 92.14 -59.87
CA ILE A 229 5.35 92.17 -61.11
C ILE A 229 4.67 93.04 -62.18
N THR A 230 3.35 92.88 -62.37
CA THR A 230 2.61 93.71 -63.35
C THR A 230 2.58 95.19 -62.97
N ASN A 231 2.43 95.52 -61.69
CA ASN A 231 2.50 96.90 -61.21
C ASN A 231 3.92 97.49 -61.33
N GLN A 232 4.96 96.69 -61.06
CA GLN A 232 6.36 97.08 -61.27
C GLN A 232 6.62 97.40 -62.75
N ASN A 233 6.16 96.53 -63.66
CA ASN A 233 6.26 96.78 -65.10
C ASN A 233 5.55 98.07 -65.54
N LYS A 234 4.37 98.37 -64.94
CA LYS A 234 3.68 99.66 -65.18
C LYS A 234 4.49 100.85 -64.65
N LEU A 235 5.05 100.73 -63.45
CA LEU A 235 5.89 101.77 -62.85
C LEU A 235 7.13 102.03 -63.71
N ASP A 236 7.77 100.98 -64.22
CA ASP A 236 8.93 101.08 -65.10
C ASP A 236 8.55 101.72 -66.45
N ALA A 237 7.38 101.41 -67.00
CA ALA A 237 6.86 102.08 -68.20
C ALA A 237 6.60 103.58 -67.96
N ILE A 238 6.00 103.95 -66.82
CA ILE A 238 5.80 105.35 -66.42
C ILE A 238 7.14 106.06 -66.22
N ASN A 239 8.11 105.44 -65.54
CA ASN A 239 9.46 106.00 -65.37
C ASN A 239 10.15 106.19 -66.72
N GLN A 240 9.97 105.27 -67.68
CA GLN A 240 10.44 105.46 -69.04
C GLN A 240 9.74 106.63 -69.74
N GLU A 241 8.42 106.80 -69.59
CA GLU A 241 7.69 107.97 -70.13
C GLU A 241 8.16 109.29 -69.49
N ILE A 242 8.40 109.32 -68.17
CA ILE A 242 8.98 110.47 -67.48
C ILE A 242 10.38 110.76 -68.02
N SER A 243 11.22 109.73 -68.20
CA SER A 243 12.56 109.90 -68.79
C SER A 243 12.54 110.40 -70.24
N LYS A 244 11.46 110.14 -71.00
CA LYS A 244 11.25 110.66 -72.36
C LYS A 244 10.69 112.09 -72.38
N ASN A 245 9.92 112.50 -71.36
CA ASN A 245 9.31 113.83 -71.26
C ASN A 245 10.09 114.82 -70.37
N THR A 246 11.20 114.40 -69.76
CA THR A 246 12.08 115.29 -69.01
C THR A 246 13.18 115.82 -69.93
N LEU A 247 13.10 117.12 -70.24
CA LEU A 247 14.14 117.87 -70.95
C LEU A 247 15.52 117.70 -70.28
N PRO A 248 16.62 117.67 -71.05
CA PRO A 248 17.98 117.52 -70.51
C PRO A 248 18.36 118.77 -69.73
N PHE A 249 18.08 118.78 -68.42
CA PHE A 249 18.66 119.76 -67.52
C PHE A 249 20.09 119.35 -67.18
N ALA A 250 21.02 120.05 -67.82
CA ALA A 250 22.44 119.98 -67.58
C ALA A 250 22.83 120.71 -66.27
N ARG A 251 23.68 120.03 -65.48
CA ARG A 251 24.66 120.55 -64.47
C ARG A 251 24.09 121.21 -63.19
N PRO A 252 24.83 121.22 -62.05
CA PRO A 252 26.30 121.19 -61.94
C PRO A 252 26.92 120.25 -60.88
N THR A 253 28.23 120.05 -61.07
CA THR A 253 29.27 119.72 -60.09
C THR A 253 29.34 120.73 -58.92
N LEU A 254 29.34 120.30 -57.64
CA LEU A 254 30.30 120.71 -56.59
C LEU A 254 30.03 120.12 -55.19
N GLY A 255 31.10 119.67 -54.52
CA GLY A 255 31.32 119.67 -53.05
C GLY A 255 30.62 118.57 -52.22
N SER A 256 31.30 117.54 -51.70
CA SER A 256 32.35 117.52 -50.64
C SER A 256 31.81 117.63 -49.20
N SER A 257 31.50 116.48 -48.60
CA SER A 257 31.76 116.07 -47.20
C SER A 257 31.10 114.69 -47.03
N GLY A 258 31.81 113.59 -46.78
CA GLY A 258 32.76 113.40 -45.70
C GLY A 258 32.05 112.76 -44.51
N PHE A 259 31.56 111.52 -44.66
CA PHE A 259 31.32 110.64 -43.51
C PHE A 259 31.59 109.17 -43.89
N GLN A 260 32.68 108.67 -43.31
CA GLN A 260 33.16 107.30 -43.38
C GLN A 260 32.35 106.41 -42.43
N GLY A 261 32.14 105.17 -42.86
CA GLY A 261 32.27 104.00 -41.99
C GLY A 261 30.98 103.45 -41.38
N LEU A 262 30.48 102.36 -41.97
CA LEU A 262 30.57 101.03 -41.35
C LEU A 262 30.09 99.96 -42.33
N GLY A 263 30.89 98.89 -42.43
CA GLY A 263 30.91 97.93 -43.54
C GLY A 263 29.60 97.15 -43.73
N LEU A 264 29.12 97.20 -44.97
CA LEU A 264 28.31 96.15 -45.55
C LEU A 264 29.26 95.02 -45.97
N SER A 265 29.50 94.10 -45.04
CA SER A 265 29.97 92.76 -45.41
C SER A 265 28.85 92.07 -46.19
N SER A 266 29.20 91.60 -47.37
CA SER A 266 28.41 90.63 -48.13
C SER A 266 28.09 89.42 -47.25
N ALA A 267 26.87 89.34 -46.75
CA ALA A 267 26.30 88.06 -46.35
C ALA A 267 25.57 87.52 -47.59
N GLU A 268 26.36 86.80 -48.38
CA GLU A 268 25.97 85.59 -49.10
C GLU A 268 24.51 85.18 -48.84
N SER A 269 23.62 85.42 -49.79
CA SER A 269 22.30 84.81 -49.81
C SER A 269 22.46 83.33 -50.16
N THR A 270 22.96 82.55 -49.22
CA THR A 270 22.74 81.10 -49.24
C THR A 270 21.24 80.89 -49.04
N TRP A 271 20.60 80.40 -50.08
CA TRP A 271 19.33 79.70 -50.00
C TRP A 271 19.31 78.80 -48.76
N PRO A 272 18.21 78.70 -47.98
CA PRO A 272 18.03 77.62 -47.01
C PRO A 272 17.65 76.34 -47.77
N GLY A 273 18.57 75.89 -48.61
CA GLY A 273 18.44 74.73 -49.48
C GLY A 273 19.63 73.79 -49.35
N GLU A 274 20.31 73.76 -48.20
CA GLU A 274 21.39 72.81 -47.94
C GLU A 274 21.68 72.71 -46.42
N ASN A 275 20.65 72.33 -45.64
CA ASN A 275 20.83 71.76 -44.31
C ASN A 275 19.78 70.69 -44.00
N LEU A 276 19.31 69.99 -45.05
CA LEU A 276 18.52 68.76 -44.96
C LEU A 276 19.39 67.50 -44.81
N ALA A 277 20.66 67.66 -44.43
CA ALA A 277 21.58 66.55 -44.19
C ALA A 277 22.32 66.71 -42.84
N LYS A 278 21.57 66.99 -41.76
CA LYS A 278 21.96 66.69 -40.36
C LYS A 278 20.85 67.01 -39.36
N LEU A 279 19.62 66.55 -39.63
CA LEU A 279 18.71 66.23 -38.54
C LEU A 279 19.16 64.88 -37.97
N HIS A 280 20.10 64.97 -37.03
CA HIS A 280 20.40 63.89 -36.11
C HIS A 280 19.09 63.57 -35.37
N TRP A 281 18.38 62.53 -35.80
CA TRP A 281 17.37 61.84 -34.97
C TRP A 281 18.04 61.06 -33.82
N GLY A 282 19.12 61.60 -33.27
CA GLY A 282 19.65 61.16 -32.00
C GLY A 282 18.81 61.77 -30.92
N ILE A 283 17.73 61.10 -30.52
CA ILE A 283 17.12 61.30 -29.21
C ILE A 283 18.16 60.81 -28.19
N PRO A 284 18.87 61.67 -27.44
CA PRO A 284 19.73 61.22 -26.37
C PRO A 284 18.80 61.07 -25.15
N GLY A 285 18.31 59.85 -24.92
CA GLY A 285 17.48 59.56 -23.74
C GLY A 285 16.28 58.64 -23.95
N ALA A 286 16.02 58.16 -25.16
CA ALA A 286 15.09 57.05 -25.36
C ALA A 286 15.84 55.74 -25.12
N ASN A 287 15.98 55.34 -23.85
CA ASN A 287 16.15 53.94 -23.50
C ASN A 287 14.93 53.20 -24.06
N TRP A 288 15.07 52.64 -25.26
CA TRP A 288 14.18 51.59 -25.72
C TRP A 288 14.25 50.47 -24.69
N PRO A 289 13.15 50.12 -24.00
CA PRO A 289 13.14 48.91 -23.22
C PRO A 289 13.28 47.79 -24.24
N GLY A 290 14.43 47.10 -24.17
CA GLY A 290 14.67 45.89 -24.93
C GLY A 290 13.46 44.98 -24.77
N LEU A 291 12.75 44.79 -25.88
CA LEU A 291 11.84 43.68 -26.09
C LEU A 291 12.67 42.40 -26.20
N ILE A 292 13.34 42.04 -25.11
CA ILE A 292 13.41 40.65 -24.71
C ILE A 292 12.24 40.53 -23.76
N PRO A 293 11.11 39.93 -24.16
CA PRO A 293 10.01 39.78 -23.24
C PRO A 293 10.49 38.90 -22.10
N ALA A 294 10.50 39.44 -20.88
CA ALA A 294 10.71 38.65 -19.66
C ALA A 294 9.73 37.47 -19.60
N SER A 295 8.60 37.53 -20.32
CA SER A 295 7.66 36.41 -20.50
C SER A 295 8.17 35.25 -21.36
N LEU A 296 9.21 35.41 -22.20
CA LEU A 296 9.87 34.28 -22.87
C LEU A 296 10.89 33.58 -21.95
N GLN A 297 11.51 34.31 -21.01
CA GLN A 297 12.34 33.69 -19.98
C GLN A 297 11.48 32.91 -18.98
N THR A 298 10.29 33.41 -18.62
CA THR A 298 9.37 32.66 -17.74
C THR A 298 8.80 31.40 -18.40
N ALA A 299 8.60 31.39 -19.73
CA ALA A 299 8.17 30.20 -20.45
C ALA A 299 9.27 29.13 -20.53
N ASN A 300 10.54 29.53 -20.63
CA ASN A 300 11.68 28.61 -20.62
C ASN A 300 11.98 28.07 -19.21
N ASP A 301 11.73 28.87 -18.18
CA ASP A 301 11.83 28.45 -16.77
C ASP A 301 10.66 27.52 -16.35
N LEU A 302 9.48 27.66 -16.98
CA LEU A 302 8.35 26.71 -16.82
C LEU A 302 8.58 25.38 -17.54
N ALA A 303 9.30 25.39 -18.67
CA ALA A 303 9.63 24.17 -19.43
C ALA A 303 10.78 23.36 -18.80
N SER A 304 11.69 24.01 -18.07
CA SER A 304 12.84 23.37 -17.42
C SER A 304 12.54 22.81 -16.02
N GLY A 305 11.37 23.14 -15.44
CA GLY A 305 10.89 22.59 -14.16
C GLY A 305 10.15 21.24 -14.28
N LEU A 306 9.91 20.74 -15.49
CA LEU A 306 9.37 19.39 -15.71
C LEU A 306 10.48 18.36 -15.53
N ILE A 307 10.73 18.00 -14.28
CA ILE A 307 11.51 16.80 -13.94
C ILE A 307 10.85 15.62 -14.66
N PRO A 308 11.57 14.85 -15.49
CA PRO A 308 11.02 13.65 -16.07
C PRO A 308 10.57 12.73 -14.94
N VAL A 309 9.28 12.44 -14.89
CA VAL A 309 8.72 11.39 -14.05
C VAL A 309 9.37 10.09 -14.54
N ASN A 310 10.40 9.65 -13.82
CA ASN A 310 11.01 8.35 -14.01
C ASN A 310 9.92 7.31 -13.73
N HIS A 311 9.35 6.75 -14.80
CA HIS A 311 8.57 5.53 -14.70
C HIS A 311 9.49 4.44 -14.14
N PRO A 312 9.13 3.79 -13.01
CA PRO A 312 9.87 2.63 -12.56
C PRO A 312 9.76 1.55 -13.63
N ASN A 313 10.92 1.22 -14.20
CA ASN A 313 11.09 0.16 -15.17
C ASN A 313 10.62 -1.14 -14.50
N ASN A 314 9.46 -1.64 -14.95
CA ASN A 314 8.86 -2.85 -14.41
C ASN A 314 9.47 -4.06 -15.11
N ASP A 315 10.79 -4.24 -14.94
CA ASP A 315 11.51 -5.44 -15.30
C ASP A 315 11.39 -6.45 -14.14
N ILE A 316 10.20 -7.02 -13.97
CA ILE A 316 10.03 -8.26 -13.22
C ILE A 316 10.16 -9.42 -14.19
N ASN A 317 11.42 -9.79 -14.37
CA ASN A 317 11.93 -11.17 -14.37
C ASN A 317 10.91 -12.28 -14.67
N LYS A 318 10.91 -12.71 -15.93
CA LYS A 318 10.86 -14.14 -16.25
C LYS A 318 12.15 -14.78 -15.75
N ASN A 319 12.10 -15.56 -14.68
CA ASN A 319 12.89 -16.79 -14.52
C ASN A 319 12.59 -17.51 -13.20
N LYS A 320 12.32 -18.81 -13.33
CA LYS A 320 12.10 -19.89 -12.35
C LYS A 320 10.69 -20.04 -11.79
#